data_AF-A0A9D1K911-F1
#
_entry.id   AF-A0A9D1K911-F1
#
_cell.length_a   1.000
_cell.length_b   1.000
_cell.length_c   1.000
_cell.angle_alpha   90.00
_cell.angle_beta   90.00
_cell.angle_gamma   90.00
#
_symmetry.space_group_name_H-M   'P 1'
#
loop_
_entity.id
_entity.type
_entity.pdbx_description
1 polymer ?
#
loop_
_entity_poly.entity_id
_entity_poly.type
_entity_poly.pdbx_seq_one_letter_code
_entity_poly.pdbx_strand_id
1 'polypeptide(L)'
;MSDDRFDLTGFGADEDFDSFLDSIRRDLGEPERPRRAPSAGTVVIDAETKPAEPEPEQPIQTAEAVRQPERVRRPEQVQEPEPVPVRRPRERIKPAEPETKPRRRAEQEPVRRQPVRPKAEPEESRLPVRQTEKKPQKRREPEIRWEPPAEEDEEKHGLSGFGKAMLVYCIVLIIAVAAALAVFWKYLEAYEFTRPERVMEQFEQMADEKYWQTAIDSAFTVTPTEFETKSALENELCLDLIRNGGMSYVADEAYTDAAPVYLVSVGGTELCRVYLSPQLGGEAGFGLEYKSIDKVELLADFINPEPRTLSITAPADATVTVNGITVSESYISSEAPDASCLPELEQNAAELLRRYDIPGIYGTVEIGASSADGEVLTAESSDENGAVFALAEGTLSYTVYAPEGAVVSINGVELDESYLTGETVTASFLAGLESYGTAPELVAWQVDGLHLEPEVTVTAADGSELGAPYAQDGVTACLPASDAELEAAQKEYSEGFFKLYAAFESNLNDKIDTNYYNMINYLYGTLPLTSRLGSEYIARTPAGGVTDTGYDSYELTNFVYYGENCYGCNVSLYEDGEQTGGCIIIFTRINAKWYPAEVVEYSF
;
A
#
# COMPACT_ATOMS: atom_id res chain seq x y z
N MET A 1 -23.27 -73.28 3.43
CA MET A 1 -24.25 -73.57 2.36
C MET A 1 -25.27 -72.44 2.40
N SER A 2 -25.21 -71.45 1.52
CA SER A 2 -24.26 -71.27 0.40
C SER A 2 -24.01 -69.78 0.16
N ASP A 3 -22.90 -69.46 -0.52
CA ASP A 3 -22.65 -68.15 -1.12
C ASP A 3 -23.85 -67.70 -1.96
N ASP A 4 -24.06 -66.38 -2.07
CA ASP A 4 -23.88 -65.75 -3.37
C ASP A 4 -23.31 -64.33 -3.23
N ARG A 5 -22.43 -63.99 -4.16
CA ARG A 5 -21.70 -62.70 -4.20
C ARG A 5 -22.52 -61.69 -4.99
N PHE A 6 -22.60 -60.45 -4.50
CA PHE A 6 -22.95 -59.32 -5.34
C PHE A 6 -21.67 -58.69 -5.89
N ASP A 7 -21.50 -58.83 -7.19
CA ASP A 7 -20.40 -58.29 -7.97
C ASP A 7 -20.66 -56.82 -8.30
N LEU A 8 -19.67 -55.96 -8.10
CA LEU A 8 -19.75 -54.51 -8.33
C LEU A 8 -18.95 -54.12 -9.56
N THR A 9 -19.44 -54.46 -10.75
CA THR A 9 -18.92 -53.91 -12.02
C THR A 9 -20.05 -53.56 -12.99
N GLY A 10 -20.37 -52.27 -13.11
CA GLY A 10 -21.40 -51.80 -14.05
C GLY A 10 -21.88 -50.37 -13.77
N PHE A 11 -21.00 -49.37 -13.92
CA PHE A 11 -21.38 -47.95 -13.81
C PHE A 11 -22.46 -47.56 -14.83
N GLY A 12 -23.48 -46.82 -14.39
CA GLY A 12 -24.56 -46.29 -15.21
C GLY A 12 -25.29 -45.14 -14.51
N ALA A 13 -24.95 -43.91 -14.89
CA ALA A 13 -25.36 -42.60 -14.38
C ALA A 13 -26.81 -42.40 -13.84
N ASP A 14 -26.87 -41.71 -12.69
CA ASP A 14 -27.71 -40.54 -12.40
C ASP A 14 -29.27 -40.62 -12.33
N GLU A 15 -29.94 -41.73 -12.62
CA GLU A 15 -31.42 -41.78 -12.52
C GLU A 15 -31.98 -42.36 -11.19
N ASP A 16 -31.25 -43.25 -10.50
CA ASP A 16 -31.77 -43.93 -9.30
C ASP A 16 -31.67 -43.10 -8.00
N PHE A 17 -30.74 -42.16 -7.89
CA PHE A 17 -30.50 -41.42 -6.63
C PHE A 17 -31.57 -40.35 -6.36
N ASP A 18 -32.05 -39.67 -7.40
CA ASP A 18 -33.15 -38.70 -7.27
C ASP A 18 -34.47 -39.38 -6.89
N SER A 19 -34.73 -40.59 -7.40
CA SER A 19 -35.93 -41.37 -7.03
C SER A 19 -35.92 -41.78 -5.54
N PHE A 20 -34.74 -42.04 -4.98
CA PHE A 20 -34.54 -42.33 -3.56
C PHE A 20 -34.76 -41.08 -2.69
N LEU A 21 -34.27 -39.92 -3.13
CA LEU A 21 -34.48 -38.64 -2.43
C LEU A 21 -35.93 -38.15 -2.49
N ASP A 22 -36.64 -38.35 -3.61
CA ASP A 22 -38.08 -38.04 -3.71
C ASP A 22 -38.95 -38.98 -2.88
N SER A 23 -38.55 -40.25 -2.71
CA SER A 23 -39.19 -41.18 -1.77
C SER A 23 -39.10 -40.66 -0.32
N ILE A 24 -37.96 -40.09 0.08
CA ILE A 24 -37.75 -39.53 1.42
C ILE A 24 -38.48 -38.20 1.60
N ARG A 25 -38.50 -37.31 0.60
CA ARG A 25 -39.25 -36.03 0.65
C ARG A 25 -40.76 -36.24 0.73
N ARG A 26 -41.28 -37.26 0.03
CA ARG A 26 -42.71 -37.59 0.05
C ARG A 26 -43.20 -38.06 1.43
N ASP A 27 -42.35 -38.70 2.22
CA ASP A 27 -42.66 -39.08 3.61
C ASP A 27 -42.52 -37.92 4.61
N LEU A 28 -41.88 -36.80 4.23
CA LEU A 28 -41.67 -35.61 5.07
C LEU A 28 -42.63 -34.44 4.80
N GLY A 29 -43.34 -34.44 3.67
CA GLY A 29 -44.53 -33.59 3.49
C GLY A 29 -44.31 -32.11 3.19
N GLU A 30 -43.17 -31.74 2.61
CA GLU A 30 -42.86 -30.35 2.19
C GLU A 30 -43.21 -30.06 0.71
N PRO A 31 -43.57 -28.81 0.33
CA PRO A 31 -43.95 -28.46 -1.03
C PRO A 31 -42.76 -28.19 -1.98
N GLU A 32 -42.89 -28.62 -3.24
CA GLU A 32 -41.88 -28.48 -4.29
C GLU A 32 -41.52 -27.02 -4.65
N ARG A 33 -40.26 -26.78 -5.07
CA ARG A 33 -39.80 -25.55 -5.72
C ARG A 33 -39.43 -25.78 -7.20
N PRO A 34 -39.59 -24.77 -8.08
CA PRO A 34 -39.52 -24.95 -9.53
C PRO A 34 -38.09 -25.13 -10.07
N ARG A 35 -37.98 -25.97 -11.11
CA ARG A 35 -36.71 -26.25 -11.83
C ARG A 35 -36.21 -25.03 -12.64
N ARG A 36 -34.91 -24.78 -12.62
CA ARG A 36 -34.22 -23.87 -13.55
C ARG A 36 -34.14 -24.49 -14.96
N ALA A 37 -34.29 -23.67 -15.99
CA ALA A 37 -34.08 -24.05 -17.39
C ALA A 37 -32.62 -23.80 -17.83
N PRO A 38 -32.09 -24.53 -18.83
CA PRO A 38 -30.69 -24.43 -19.27
C PRO A 38 -30.43 -23.35 -20.33
N SER A 39 -29.15 -23.05 -20.53
CA SER A 39 -28.58 -22.11 -21.51
C SER A 39 -28.54 -22.64 -22.95
N ALA A 40 -28.79 -21.79 -23.95
CA ALA A 40 -28.15 -21.87 -25.27
C ALA A 40 -28.42 -20.63 -26.17
N GLY A 41 -27.38 -20.19 -26.90
CA GLY A 41 -27.43 -20.18 -28.37
C GLY A 41 -28.06 -18.98 -29.11
N THR A 42 -27.20 -18.21 -29.77
CA THR A 42 -27.51 -17.28 -30.87
C THR A 42 -28.14 -17.99 -32.09
N VAL A 43 -29.10 -17.34 -32.80
CA VAL A 43 -29.26 -17.39 -34.27
C VAL A 43 -30.26 -16.31 -34.75
N VAL A 44 -30.04 -15.79 -35.96
CA VAL A 44 -30.79 -14.74 -36.69
C VAL A 44 -31.91 -15.38 -37.55
N ILE A 45 -33.00 -14.68 -37.93
CA ILE A 45 -33.49 -14.25 -39.28
C ILE A 45 -34.95 -13.71 -39.20
N ASP A 46 -35.23 -12.67 -40.00
CA ASP A 46 -36.45 -11.88 -40.29
C ASP A 46 -37.85 -12.53 -40.32
N ALA A 47 -38.86 -11.67 -40.09
CA ALA A 47 -40.10 -11.64 -40.89
C ALA A 47 -40.74 -10.23 -40.91
N GLU A 48 -41.00 -9.67 -42.09
CA GLU A 48 -41.70 -8.38 -42.27
C GLU A 48 -43.22 -8.47 -42.05
N THR A 49 -43.87 -7.38 -41.62
CA THR A 49 -45.20 -7.02 -42.16
C THR A 49 -45.56 -5.52 -42.01
N LYS A 50 -45.79 -4.86 -43.15
CA LYS A 50 -46.54 -3.60 -43.36
C LYS A 50 -47.78 -3.94 -44.23
N PRO A 51 -48.73 -3.04 -44.57
CA PRO A 51 -48.94 -1.62 -44.21
C PRO A 51 -50.34 -1.40 -43.57
N ALA A 52 -50.91 -0.21 -43.33
CA ALA A 52 -51.43 0.77 -44.31
C ALA A 52 -51.89 2.11 -43.70
N GLU A 53 -51.90 3.14 -44.54
CA GLU A 53 -52.24 4.57 -44.32
C GLU A 53 -53.75 4.84 -44.57
N PRO A 54 -54.34 6.00 -44.17
CA PRO A 54 -54.19 7.21 -45.01
C PRO A 54 -54.19 8.59 -44.30
N GLU A 55 -53.53 9.55 -44.97
CA GLU A 55 -53.59 11.03 -44.88
C GLU A 55 -54.94 11.64 -45.42
N PRO A 56 -55.14 12.98 -45.50
CA PRO A 56 -54.57 14.12 -44.76
C PRO A 56 -55.61 15.21 -44.34
N GLU A 57 -55.22 16.18 -43.49
CA GLU A 57 -55.68 17.58 -43.58
C GLU A 57 -54.62 18.54 -42.94
N GLN A 58 -54.41 19.71 -43.55
CA GLN A 58 -53.32 20.69 -43.27
C GLN A 58 -53.90 22.07 -42.87
N PRO A 59 -53.10 23.12 -42.59
CA PRO A 59 -51.92 23.24 -41.70
C PRO A 59 -52.05 24.46 -40.74
N ILE A 60 -51.07 24.68 -39.85
CA ILE A 60 -50.57 26.02 -39.46
C ILE A 60 -49.11 25.88 -38.98
N GLN A 61 -48.31 26.91 -39.25
CA GLN A 61 -46.85 26.91 -39.10
C GLN A 61 -46.41 27.32 -37.68
N THR A 62 -45.28 26.79 -37.21
CA THR A 62 -44.07 27.56 -36.86
C THR A 62 -42.92 26.56 -36.73
N ALA A 63 -41.77 26.83 -37.35
CA ALA A 63 -40.61 25.95 -37.31
C ALA A 63 -39.37 26.74 -36.86
N GLU A 64 -38.73 26.27 -35.80
CA GLU A 64 -37.43 26.75 -35.37
C GLU A 64 -36.54 25.53 -35.14
N ALA A 65 -35.76 25.19 -36.17
CA ALA A 65 -34.93 24.00 -36.19
C ALA A 65 -33.46 24.39 -36.06
N VAL A 66 -32.82 23.84 -35.03
CA VAL A 66 -31.38 23.93 -34.76
C VAL A 66 -30.57 23.59 -36.00
N ARG A 67 -29.69 24.50 -36.44
CA ARG A 67 -28.64 24.19 -37.43
C ARG A 67 -27.33 23.88 -36.72
N GLN A 68 -26.74 22.74 -37.05
CA GLN A 68 -25.31 22.51 -36.83
C GLN A 68 -24.51 23.48 -37.72
N PRO A 69 -23.44 24.12 -37.21
CA PRO A 69 -22.52 24.88 -38.07
C PRO A 69 -21.60 23.93 -38.83
N GLU A 70 -21.42 24.20 -40.13
CA GLU A 70 -20.50 23.48 -41.01
C GLU A 70 -19.02 23.65 -40.60
N ARG A 71 -18.20 22.65 -40.94
CA ARG A 71 -16.73 22.75 -40.90
C ARG A 71 -16.23 23.89 -41.78
N VAL A 72 -15.85 25.01 -41.17
CA VAL A 72 -15.04 26.04 -41.85
C VAL A 72 -13.61 25.53 -41.99
N ARG A 73 -13.02 25.75 -43.18
CA ARG A 73 -11.65 25.31 -43.50
C ARG A 73 -10.62 26.18 -42.79
N ARG A 74 -9.60 25.53 -42.22
CA ARG A 74 -8.37 26.17 -41.72
C ARG A 74 -7.69 26.96 -42.86
N PRO A 75 -7.21 28.20 -42.64
CA PRO A 75 -6.41 28.92 -43.63
C PRO A 75 -5.06 28.21 -43.86
N GLU A 76 -4.59 28.21 -45.11
CA GLU A 76 -3.23 27.76 -45.44
C GLU A 76 -2.21 28.73 -44.83
N GLN A 77 -1.31 28.21 -43.98
CA GLN A 77 -0.12 28.96 -43.56
C GLN A 77 0.84 29.06 -44.73
N VAL A 78 1.21 30.30 -45.09
CA VAL A 78 2.28 30.57 -46.04
C VAL A 78 3.60 30.16 -45.40
N GLN A 79 4.32 29.23 -46.03
CA GLN A 79 5.66 28.84 -45.59
C GLN A 79 6.66 29.98 -45.81
N GLU A 80 7.22 30.50 -44.73
CA GLU A 80 8.42 31.33 -44.76
C GLU A 80 9.66 30.42 -44.80
N PRO A 81 10.68 30.68 -45.65
CA PRO A 81 11.71 29.69 -45.96
C PRO A 81 12.77 29.54 -44.86
N GLU A 82 13.11 28.28 -44.54
CA GLU A 82 14.15 27.93 -43.57
C GLU A 82 15.53 28.54 -43.92
N PRO A 83 16.29 29.06 -42.93
CA PRO A 83 17.67 29.47 -43.14
C PRO A 83 18.61 28.26 -43.31
N VAL A 84 19.30 28.22 -44.45
CA VAL A 84 20.23 27.14 -44.84
C VAL A 84 21.39 26.97 -43.84
N PRO A 85 21.59 25.78 -43.24
CA PRO A 85 22.71 25.54 -42.33
C PRO A 85 24.04 25.37 -43.09
N VAL A 86 24.98 26.28 -42.81
CA VAL A 86 26.36 26.24 -43.34
C VAL A 86 27.14 25.06 -42.76
N ARG A 87 27.82 24.29 -43.62
CA ARG A 87 28.65 23.13 -43.21
C ARG A 87 30.11 23.51 -42.94
N ARG A 88 30.66 22.95 -41.85
CA ARG A 88 32.04 22.44 -41.59
C ARG A 88 32.72 23.07 -40.36
N PRO A 89 33.71 22.40 -39.72
CA PRO A 89 34.07 20.96 -39.76
C PRO A 89 34.04 20.27 -38.37
N ARG A 90 34.11 18.93 -38.38
CA ARG A 90 34.23 18.11 -37.15
C ARG A 90 35.60 18.28 -36.48
N GLU A 91 35.64 18.64 -35.21
CA GLU A 91 36.76 18.28 -34.33
C GLU A 91 36.58 16.90 -33.70
N ARG A 92 37.70 16.34 -33.23
CA ARG A 92 37.92 14.90 -33.10
C ARG A 92 38.29 14.53 -31.67
N ILE A 93 37.30 14.35 -30.81
CA ILE A 93 37.51 13.80 -29.47
C ILE A 93 37.60 12.27 -29.60
N LYS A 94 38.72 11.70 -29.12
CA LYS A 94 38.96 10.25 -29.11
C LYS A 94 38.35 9.63 -27.84
N PRO A 95 37.86 8.37 -27.90
CA PRO A 95 37.52 7.63 -26.69
C PRO A 95 38.78 7.32 -25.86
N ALA A 96 38.63 7.34 -24.54
CA ALA A 96 39.63 6.82 -23.61
C ALA A 96 39.35 5.33 -23.34
N GLU A 97 40.38 4.51 -23.47
CA GLU A 97 40.40 3.08 -23.13
C GLU A 97 41.52 2.83 -22.09
N PRO A 98 41.59 1.66 -21.41
CA PRO A 98 41.60 1.64 -19.95
C PRO A 98 42.99 1.42 -19.35
N GLU A 99 43.25 2.05 -18.21
CA GLU A 99 44.50 1.81 -17.48
C GLU A 99 44.52 0.48 -16.72
N THR A 100 45.68 -0.18 -16.79
CA THR A 100 45.89 -1.54 -16.31
C THR A 100 46.58 -1.59 -14.94
N LYS A 101 46.24 -2.64 -14.18
CA LYS A 101 46.85 -3.10 -12.92
C LYS A 101 48.36 -2.83 -12.76
N PRO A 102 48.80 -2.55 -11.52
CA PRO A 102 50.05 -3.08 -10.98
C PRO A 102 49.81 -4.29 -10.03
N ARG A 103 50.86 -5.07 -9.75
CA ARG A 103 50.78 -6.35 -9.00
C ARG A 103 52.00 -6.53 -8.09
N ARG A 104 51.78 -6.94 -6.81
CA ARG A 104 52.79 -7.30 -5.76
C ARG A 104 53.56 -6.08 -5.18
N ARG A 105 54.06 -6.09 -3.92
CA ARG A 105 54.55 -7.20 -3.06
C ARG A 105 54.62 -6.80 -1.56
N ALA A 106 54.35 -7.74 -0.63
CA ALA A 106 54.70 -7.72 0.82
C ALA A 106 54.09 -6.57 1.67
N GLU A 107 53.82 -6.62 2.98
CA GLU A 107 53.82 -7.62 4.09
C GLU A 107 52.99 -6.97 5.25
N GLN A 108 52.51 -7.57 6.35
CA GLN A 108 52.71 -8.86 7.07
C GLN A 108 51.35 -9.30 7.72
N GLU A 109 51.29 -10.34 8.56
CA GLU A 109 50.09 -10.77 9.32
C GLU A 109 49.98 -10.11 10.72
N PRO A 110 48.81 -10.21 11.40
CA PRO A 110 48.72 -11.26 12.43
C PRO A 110 47.38 -12.03 12.52
N VAL A 111 47.49 -13.37 12.57
CA VAL A 111 46.82 -14.32 13.49
C VAL A 111 45.47 -13.89 14.13
N ARG A 112 44.38 -14.67 13.90
CA ARG A 112 43.86 -15.69 14.87
C ARG A 112 42.57 -16.45 14.41
N ARG A 113 42.69 -17.78 14.31
CA ARG A 113 41.67 -18.86 14.51
C ARG A 113 40.34 -18.85 13.70
N GLN A 114 40.16 -19.90 12.91
CA GLN A 114 38.90 -20.66 12.80
C GLN A 114 39.15 -22.17 13.06
N PRO A 115 38.15 -22.95 13.48
CA PRO A 115 38.25 -24.41 13.64
C PRO A 115 37.51 -25.18 12.53
N VAL A 116 38.10 -26.24 11.96
CA VAL A 116 37.39 -27.42 11.40
C VAL A 116 38.33 -28.64 11.45
N ARG A 117 37.77 -29.82 11.76
CA ARG A 117 38.28 -31.13 11.30
C ARG A 117 37.11 -32.09 11.08
N PRO A 118 37.20 -32.94 10.04
CA PRO A 118 36.84 -34.34 10.21
C PRO A 118 37.99 -35.30 9.84
N LYS A 119 37.71 -36.59 10.11
CA LYS A 119 38.59 -37.77 10.07
C LYS A 119 39.31 -38.04 8.74
N ALA A 120 40.54 -38.56 8.82
CA ALA A 120 40.89 -39.92 8.36
C ALA A 120 42.24 -40.38 8.93
N GLU A 121 42.36 -41.68 9.20
CA GLU A 121 43.54 -42.45 9.62
C GLU A 121 43.92 -43.42 8.47
N PRO A 122 44.95 -44.29 8.58
CA PRO A 122 46.20 -44.24 9.39
C PRO A 122 47.47 -44.58 8.56
N GLU A 123 48.69 -44.41 9.11
CA GLU A 123 49.69 -45.50 9.20
C GLU A 123 51.01 -45.12 9.93
N GLU A 124 51.67 -46.17 10.44
CA GLU A 124 53.11 -46.35 10.70
C GLU A 124 53.98 -45.30 11.44
N SER A 125 54.30 -45.66 12.69
CA SER A 125 55.68 -45.98 13.14
C SER A 125 56.57 -44.95 13.89
N ARG A 126 57.00 -45.41 15.08
CA ARG A 126 58.34 -45.28 15.72
C ARG A 126 58.94 -43.89 16.03
N LEU A 127 59.08 -43.60 17.32
CA LEU A 127 60.14 -42.75 17.89
C LEU A 127 60.79 -43.40 19.15
N PRO A 128 62.00 -42.99 19.59
CA PRO A 128 62.95 -43.91 20.26
C PRO A 128 63.41 -43.57 21.70
N VAL A 129 63.79 -44.62 22.44
CA VAL A 129 65.09 -44.89 23.14
C VAL A 129 66.10 -43.70 23.15
N ARG A 130 66.80 -43.26 24.23
CA ARG A 130 67.47 -43.84 25.43
C ARG A 130 67.73 -42.69 26.45
N GLN A 131 68.15 -42.82 27.73
CA GLN A 131 69.34 -43.45 28.37
C GLN A 131 69.02 -43.68 29.87
N THR A 132 69.21 -44.84 30.53
CA THR A 132 70.43 -45.58 30.95
C THR A 132 71.42 -44.84 31.86
N GLU A 133 71.50 -45.27 33.13
CA GLU A 133 72.61 -45.99 33.81
C GLU A 133 72.11 -46.46 35.21
N LYS A 134 72.64 -47.47 35.94
CA LYS A 134 73.88 -48.27 35.86
C LYS A 134 73.67 -49.66 36.51
N LYS A 135 74.53 -50.66 36.21
CA LYS A 135 74.51 -52.03 36.77
C LYS A 135 75.89 -52.39 37.38
N PRO A 136 75.93 -53.26 38.40
CA PRO A 136 76.80 -54.46 38.33
C PRO A 136 76.08 -55.70 38.94
N GLN A 137 76.53 -56.96 38.83
CA GLN A 137 77.70 -57.55 38.15
C GLN A 137 77.37 -59.00 37.68
N LYS A 138 78.25 -59.59 36.85
CA LYS A 138 78.16 -60.96 36.31
C LYS A 138 78.64 -62.02 37.32
N ARG A 139 78.04 -63.22 37.28
CA ARG A 139 78.78 -64.50 37.39
C ARG A 139 78.14 -65.57 36.47
N ARG A 140 78.96 -66.50 35.99
CA ARG A 140 78.62 -67.52 34.97
C ARG A 140 77.98 -68.79 35.55
N GLU A 141 77.45 -69.63 34.66
CA GLU A 141 76.73 -70.87 34.90
C GLU A 141 77.47 -71.92 35.78
N PRO A 142 76.76 -72.98 36.16
CA PRO A 142 77.05 -74.26 35.48
C PRO A 142 75.83 -74.84 34.75
N GLU A 143 76.11 -75.61 33.70
CA GLU A 143 75.15 -76.53 33.08
C GLU A 143 74.69 -77.57 34.11
N ILE A 144 73.37 -77.77 34.23
CA ILE A 144 72.81 -78.96 34.89
C ILE A 144 72.10 -79.78 33.82
N ARG A 145 72.74 -80.91 33.49
CA ARG A 145 72.20 -81.96 32.63
C ARG A 145 71.01 -82.60 33.34
N TRP A 146 69.79 -82.31 32.90
CA TRP A 146 68.60 -82.98 33.41
C TRP A 146 68.37 -84.28 32.63
N GLU A 147 68.81 -85.40 33.21
CA GLU A 147 68.30 -86.72 32.83
C GLU A 147 66.92 -86.88 33.49
N PRO A 148 65.86 -87.26 32.76
CA PRO A 148 64.53 -87.41 33.36
C PRO A 148 64.57 -88.55 34.39
N PRO A 149 63.99 -88.37 35.60
CA PRO A 149 63.79 -89.48 36.52
C PRO A 149 62.85 -90.52 35.88
N ALA A 150 62.98 -91.77 36.33
CA ALA A 150 62.18 -92.88 35.82
C ALA A 150 60.68 -92.66 36.03
N GLU A 151 59.88 -93.37 35.21
CA GLU A 151 58.43 -93.36 35.21
C GLU A 151 57.85 -93.58 36.63
N GLU A 152 57.25 -92.53 37.18
CA GLU A 152 56.20 -92.63 38.19
C GLU A 152 54.94 -92.01 37.58
N ASP A 153 53.82 -92.73 37.61
CA ASP A 153 52.55 -92.32 37.03
C ASP A 153 51.94 -91.11 37.78
N GLU A 154 52.35 -89.89 37.44
CA GLU A 154 51.69 -88.68 37.95
C GLU A 154 50.27 -88.58 37.36
N GLU A 155 49.31 -89.04 38.17
CA GLU A 155 47.90 -89.03 37.86
C GLU A 155 47.44 -87.67 37.33
N LYS A 156 46.67 -87.67 36.24
CA LYS A 156 45.84 -86.53 35.88
C LYS A 156 44.92 -86.23 37.06
N HIS A 157 45.26 -85.24 37.88
CA HIS A 157 44.40 -84.68 38.92
C HIS A 157 43.15 -84.06 38.27
N GLY A 158 42.22 -84.92 37.85
CA GLY A 158 40.87 -84.51 37.49
C GLY A 158 40.27 -83.81 38.69
N LEU A 159 39.50 -82.73 38.43
CA LEU A 159 38.93 -81.89 39.48
C LEU A 159 38.42 -82.75 40.64
N SER A 160 38.88 -82.43 41.86
CA SER A 160 38.46 -83.13 43.07
C SER A 160 36.94 -83.17 43.16
N GLY A 161 36.36 -84.10 43.92
CA GLY A 161 34.90 -84.24 44.04
C GLY A 161 34.19 -82.92 44.34
N PHE A 162 34.85 -82.05 45.12
CA PHE A 162 34.42 -80.67 45.38
C PHE A 162 34.43 -79.79 44.12
N GLY A 163 35.51 -79.76 43.34
CA GLY A 163 35.61 -78.96 42.11
C GLY A 163 34.60 -79.36 41.03
N LYS A 164 34.30 -80.66 40.88
CA LYS A 164 33.23 -81.14 39.98
C LYS A 164 31.85 -80.72 40.47
N ALA A 165 31.59 -80.81 41.78
CA ALA A 165 30.33 -80.35 42.37
C ALA A 165 30.16 -78.82 42.24
N MET A 166 31.23 -78.05 42.44
CA MET A 166 31.24 -76.59 42.26
C MET A 166 30.97 -76.21 40.81
N LEU A 167 31.58 -76.91 39.84
CA LEU A 167 31.33 -76.68 38.41
C LEU A 167 29.88 -76.98 38.01
N VAL A 168 29.29 -78.08 38.53
CA VAL A 168 27.85 -78.37 38.33
C VAL A 168 26.97 -77.30 38.98
N TYR A 169 27.29 -76.86 40.20
CA TYR A 169 26.59 -75.77 40.87
C TYR A 169 26.66 -74.46 40.08
N CYS A 170 27.83 -74.08 39.55
CA CYS A 170 27.98 -72.93 38.68
C CYS A 170 27.15 -73.05 37.39
N ILE A 171 27.10 -74.23 36.75
CA ILE A 171 26.25 -74.44 35.58
C ILE A 171 24.77 -74.27 35.94
N VAL A 172 24.30 -74.86 37.05
CA VAL A 172 22.91 -74.70 37.52
C VAL A 172 22.59 -73.23 37.85
N LEU A 173 23.52 -72.52 38.49
CA LEU A 173 23.39 -71.09 38.78
C LEU A 173 23.32 -70.25 37.48
N ILE A 174 24.16 -70.54 36.48
CA ILE A 174 24.14 -69.88 35.17
C ILE A 174 22.81 -70.15 34.45
N ILE A 175 22.28 -71.38 34.51
CA ILE A 175 20.97 -71.71 33.94
C ILE A 175 19.85 -70.95 34.67
N ALA A 176 19.90 -70.84 36.00
CA ALA A 176 18.93 -70.08 36.78
C ALA A 176 18.99 -68.57 36.47
N VAL A 177 20.20 -68.01 36.32
CA VAL A 177 20.41 -66.61 35.90
C VAL A 177 19.93 -66.39 34.47
N ALA A 178 20.19 -67.31 33.54
CA ALA A 178 19.71 -67.24 32.17
C ALA A 178 18.17 -67.30 32.10
N ALA A 179 17.53 -68.15 32.91
CA ALA A 179 16.07 -68.21 33.03
C ALA A 179 15.49 -66.92 33.63
N ALA A 180 16.13 -66.37 34.67
CA ALA A 180 15.74 -65.10 35.27
C ALA A 180 15.88 -63.93 34.26
N LEU A 181 16.97 -63.90 33.48
CA LEU A 181 17.18 -62.92 32.41
C LEU A 181 16.14 -63.07 31.28
N ALA A 182 15.74 -64.29 30.93
CA ALA A 182 14.70 -64.51 29.92
C ALA A 182 13.31 -64.02 30.39
N VAL A 183 12.95 -64.27 31.66
CA VAL A 183 11.73 -63.72 32.27
C VAL A 183 11.80 -62.20 32.40
N PHE A 184 12.94 -61.66 32.81
CA PHE A 184 13.17 -60.21 32.88
C PHE A 184 13.09 -59.53 31.50
N TRP A 185 13.60 -60.17 30.46
CA TRP A 185 13.49 -59.67 29.08
C TRP A 185 12.03 -59.67 28.60
N LYS A 186 11.25 -60.72 28.91
CA LYS A 186 9.80 -60.75 28.63
C LYS A 186 9.01 -59.71 29.44
N TYR A 187 9.45 -59.38 30.65
CA TYR A 187 8.88 -58.28 31.44
C TYR A 187 9.23 -56.91 30.85
N LEU A 188 10.49 -56.68 30.45
CA LEU A 188 10.90 -55.44 29.78
C LEU A 188 10.14 -55.24 28.46
N GLU A 189 9.99 -56.29 27.67
CA GLU A 189 9.18 -56.28 26.45
C GLU A 189 7.73 -55.84 26.78
N ALA A 190 7.03 -56.56 27.67
CA ALA A 190 5.66 -56.19 28.08
C ALA A 190 5.56 -54.75 28.64
N TYR A 191 6.56 -54.31 29.40
CA TYR A 191 6.63 -52.95 29.94
C TYR A 191 6.81 -51.89 28.84
N GLU A 192 7.70 -52.09 27.87
CA GLU A 192 7.87 -51.21 26.70
C GLU A 192 6.62 -51.22 25.80
N PHE A 193 5.90 -52.33 25.71
CA PHE A 193 4.63 -52.44 24.98
C PHE A 193 3.45 -51.69 25.64
N THR A 194 3.49 -51.45 26.96
CA THR A 194 2.41 -50.79 27.73
C THR A 194 2.68 -49.29 28.00
N ARG A 195 3.79 -48.77 27.47
CA ARG A 195 4.16 -47.36 27.60
C ARG A 195 3.28 -46.44 26.75
N PRO A 196 2.81 -45.29 27.28
CA PRO A 196 2.02 -44.32 26.50
C PRO A 196 2.76 -43.79 25.26
N GLU A 197 4.08 -43.60 25.35
CA GLU A 197 4.90 -43.06 24.26
C GLU A 197 4.80 -43.93 22.99
N ARG A 198 4.68 -45.25 23.15
CA ARG A 198 4.50 -46.19 22.04
C ARG A 198 3.19 -45.97 21.29
N VAL A 199 2.13 -45.57 22.00
CA VAL A 199 0.84 -45.25 21.37
C VAL A 199 0.91 -43.92 20.63
N MET A 200 1.71 -42.97 21.13
CA MET A 200 1.98 -41.71 20.43
C MET A 200 2.84 -41.90 19.18
N GLU A 201 3.86 -42.77 19.21
CA GLU A 201 4.63 -43.17 18.01
C GLU A 201 3.73 -43.85 16.96
N GLN A 202 2.72 -44.61 17.39
CA GLN A 202 1.72 -45.20 16.48
C GLN A 202 0.72 -44.17 15.96
N PHE A 203 0.33 -43.19 16.79
CA PHE A 203 -0.52 -42.08 16.37
C PHE A 203 0.16 -41.24 15.28
N GLU A 204 1.43 -40.88 15.45
CA GLU A 204 2.22 -40.14 14.44
C GLU A 204 2.29 -40.89 13.09
N GLN A 205 2.34 -42.22 13.10
CA GLN A 205 2.33 -43.05 11.89
C GLN A 205 0.94 -43.25 11.27
N MET A 206 -0.13 -43.11 12.05
CA MET A 206 -1.52 -43.31 11.63
C MET A 206 -2.22 -42.01 11.20
N ALA A 207 -1.84 -40.88 11.80
CA ALA A 207 -2.42 -39.57 11.59
C ALA A 207 -1.88 -38.95 10.29
N ASP A 208 -2.20 -39.59 9.17
CA ASP A 208 -1.86 -39.13 7.82
C ASP A 208 -2.67 -37.88 7.40
N GLU A 209 -2.35 -37.31 6.24
CA GLU A 209 -3.04 -36.14 5.70
C GLU A 209 -4.56 -36.35 5.59
N LYS A 210 -5.00 -37.57 5.29
CA LYS A 210 -6.42 -37.91 5.13
C LYS A 210 -7.15 -37.97 6.47
N TYR A 211 -6.50 -38.48 7.52
CA TYR A 211 -7.00 -38.42 8.89
C TYR A 211 -7.23 -36.96 9.30
N TRP A 212 -6.23 -36.10 9.10
CA TRP A 212 -6.33 -34.69 9.47
C TRP A 212 -7.35 -33.92 8.66
N GLN A 213 -7.41 -34.12 7.34
CA GLN A 213 -8.47 -33.55 6.49
C GLN A 213 -9.86 -33.92 7.02
N THR A 214 -10.11 -35.20 7.27
CA THR A 214 -11.42 -35.66 7.79
C THR A 214 -11.75 -35.03 9.14
N ALA A 215 -10.75 -34.87 10.03
CA ALA A 215 -10.93 -34.24 11.33
C ALA A 215 -11.24 -32.73 11.21
N ILE A 216 -10.45 -32.01 10.41
CA ILE A 216 -10.55 -30.56 10.20
C ILE A 216 -11.86 -30.20 9.48
N ASP A 217 -12.20 -30.87 8.37
CA ASP A 217 -13.44 -30.66 7.61
C ASP A 217 -14.69 -30.71 8.52
N SER A 218 -14.66 -31.60 9.53
CA SER A 218 -15.75 -31.80 10.49
C SER A 218 -15.80 -30.80 11.65
N ALA A 219 -14.68 -30.14 11.95
CA ALA A 219 -14.47 -29.36 13.18
C ALA A 219 -14.19 -27.88 12.94
N PHE A 220 -13.78 -27.48 11.73
CA PHE A 220 -13.45 -26.10 11.40
C PHE A 220 -14.73 -25.23 11.36
N THR A 221 -14.86 -24.30 12.32
CA THR A 221 -16.08 -23.50 12.54
C THR A 221 -15.97 -22.05 12.07
N VAL A 222 -14.84 -21.67 11.47
CA VAL A 222 -14.62 -20.34 10.89
C VAL A 222 -15.74 -19.97 9.91
N THR A 223 -16.27 -18.76 10.07
CA THR A 223 -17.23 -18.15 9.15
C THR A 223 -16.46 -17.11 8.31
N PRO A 224 -16.06 -17.44 7.07
CA PRO A 224 -15.28 -16.54 6.22
C PRO A 224 -16.12 -15.33 5.76
N THR A 225 -15.42 -14.26 5.42
CA THR A 225 -15.99 -13.10 4.70
C THR A 225 -16.22 -13.42 3.22
N GLU A 226 -16.73 -12.46 2.45
CA GLU A 226 -16.83 -12.58 0.99
C GLU A 226 -15.46 -12.62 0.28
N PHE A 227 -14.39 -12.20 0.95
CA PHE A 227 -13.02 -12.14 0.42
C PHE A 227 -12.25 -13.46 0.56
N GLU A 228 -12.79 -14.44 1.29
CA GLU A 228 -12.13 -15.70 1.62
C GLU A 228 -13.06 -16.90 1.35
N THR A 229 -12.51 -18.11 1.26
CA THR A 229 -13.32 -19.33 1.18
C THR A 229 -12.93 -20.31 2.27
N LYS A 230 -13.92 -21.00 2.86
CA LYS A 230 -13.68 -21.94 3.96
C LYS A 230 -12.60 -22.97 3.61
N SER A 231 -12.66 -23.53 2.41
CA SER A 231 -11.69 -24.51 1.92
C SER A 231 -10.29 -23.96 1.67
N ALA A 232 -10.14 -22.67 1.36
CA ALA A 232 -8.82 -22.03 1.29
C ALA A 232 -8.23 -21.88 2.70
N LEU A 233 -9.03 -21.42 3.66
CA LEU A 233 -8.61 -21.25 5.06
C LEU A 233 -8.31 -22.59 5.75
N GLU A 234 -9.12 -23.62 5.53
CA GLU A 234 -8.85 -25.00 5.97
C GLU A 234 -7.50 -25.50 5.44
N ASN A 235 -7.19 -25.18 4.19
CA ASN A 235 -5.92 -25.56 3.59
C ASN A 235 -4.74 -24.77 4.17
N GLU A 236 -4.82 -23.45 4.16
CA GLU A 236 -3.75 -22.53 4.57
C GLU A 236 -3.42 -22.64 6.07
N LEU A 237 -4.43 -22.48 6.93
CA LEU A 237 -4.24 -22.37 8.37
C LEU A 237 -3.96 -23.73 9.03
N CYS A 238 -4.51 -24.82 8.45
CA CYS A 238 -4.47 -26.15 9.06
C CYS A 238 -3.67 -27.17 8.25
N LEU A 239 -4.03 -27.44 6.99
CA LEU A 239 -3.44 -28.56 6.23
C LEU A 239 -2.00 -28.27 5.77
N ASP A 240 -1.67 -27.05 5.36
CA ASP A 240 -0.33 -26.69 4.92
C ASP A 240 0.67 -26.67 6.09
N LEU A 241 0.22 -26.32 7.30
CA LEU A 241 0.99 -26.52 8.53
C LEU A 241 1.29 -28.02 8.74
N ILE A 242 0.31 -28.90 8.55
CA ILE A 242 0.44 -30.35 8.74
C ILE A 242 1.33 -31.00 7.66
N ARG A 243 1.28 -30.53 6.42
CA ARG A 243 2.13 -31.01 5.32
C ARG A 243 3.60 -30.62 5.47
N ASN A 244 3.87 -29.42 5.96
CA ASN A 244 5.22 -28.84 5.98
C ASN A 244 5.89 -28.89 7.37
N GLY A 245 5.12 -28.99 8.45
CA GLY A 245 5.60 -29.02 9.82
C GLY A 245 5.89 -30.43 10.33
N GLY A 246 6.90 -30.56 11.19
CA GLY A 246 7.12 -31.79 11.96
C GLY A 246 6.14 -31.87 13.13
N MET A 247 5.52 -33.05 13.32
CA MET A 247 4.72 -33.34 14.50
C MET A 247 5.62 -33.57 15.72
N SER A 248 5.16 -33.14 16.88
CA SER A 248 5.79 -33.33 18.18
C SER A 248 4.72 -33.45 19.26
N TYR A 249 5.06 -34.03 20.40
CA TYR A 249 4.13 -34.16 21.52
C TYR A 249 4.82 -33.99 22.87
N VAL A 250 4.10 -33.42 23.83
CA VAL A 250 4.51 -33.24 25.23
C VAL A 250 3.39 -33.68 26.16
N ALA A 251 3.72 -34.03 27.40
CA ALA A 251 2.70 -34.32 28.41
C ALA A 251 1.90 -33.04 28.71
N ASP A 252 0.58 -33.10 28.60
CA ASP A 252 -0.32 -31.99 28.92
C ASP A 252 -0.44 -31.79 30.43
N GLU A 253 -0.92 -30.63 30.89
CA GLU A 253 -1.15 -30.37 32.32
C GLU A 253 -2.15 -31.37 32.96
N ALA A 254 -3.06 -31.95 32.18
CA ALA A 254 -4.00 -32.97 32.61
C ALA A 254 -3.40 -34.40 32.69
N TYR A 255 -2.11 -34.59 32.35
CA TYR A 255 -1.47 -35.90 32.33
C TYR A 255 -1.47 -36.57 33.71
N THR A 256 -1.88 -37.83 33.76
CA THR A 256 -1.64 -38.72 34.92
C THR A 256 -1.20 -40.12 34.46
N ASP A 257 -0.49 -40.87 35.29
CA ASP A 257 -0.05 -42.24 34.92
C ASP A 257 -1.22 -43.19 34.60
N ALA A 258 -2.38 -42.96 35.24
CA ALA A 258 -3.61 -43.71 35.06
C ALA A 258 -4.42 -43.26 33.82
N ALA A 259 -4.42 -41.95 33.53
CA ALA A 259 -5.04 -41.36 32.35
C ALA A 259 -4.04 -40.37 31.71
N PRO A 260 -3.15 -40.86 30.82
CA PRO A 260 -2.18 -40.00 30.13
C PRO A 260 -2.89 -39.09 29.14
N VAL A 261 -2.45 -37.83 29.07
CA VAL A 261 -2.89 -36.84 28.08
C VAL A 261 -1.66 -36.20 27.47
N TYR A 262 -1.59 -36.19 26.14
CA TYR A 262 -0.51 -35.55 25.39
C TYR A 262 -1.05 -34.38 24.58
N LEU A 263 -0.37 -33.26 24.67
CA LEU A 263 -0.54 -32.12 23.78
C LEU A 263 0.32 -32.36 22.55
N VAL A 264 -0.31 -32.34 21.37
CA VAL A 264 0.36 -32.51 20.07
C VAL A 264 0.50 -31.15 19.41
N SER A 265 1.69 -30.85 18.91
CA SER A 265 2.02 -29.61 18.23
C SER A 265 2.72 -29.89 16.91
N VAL A 266 2.39 -29.12 15.86
CA VAL A 266 3.01 -29.23 14.54
C VAL A 266 3.66 -27.89 14.18
N GLY A 267 4.95 -27.91 13.82
CA GLY A 267 5.69 -26.68 13.47
C GLY A 267 5.87 -25.68 14.62
N GLY A 268 5.44 -26.01 15.85
CA GLY A 268 5.40 -25.12 17.01
C GLY A 268 3.98 -24.68 17.40
N THR A 269 2.98 -24.85 16.53
CA THR A 269 1.57 -24.55 16.81
C THR A 269 0.90 -25.74 17.51
N GLU A 270 0.14 -25.48 18.56
CA GLU A 270 -0.62 -26.51 19.28
C GLU A 270 -1.85 -26.95 18.48
N LEU A 271 -2.03 -28.26 18.32
CA LEU A 271 -3.00 -28.85 17.38
C LEU A 271 -4.17 -29.52 18.11
N CYS A 272 -3.85 -30.46 19.00
CA CYS A 272 -4.85 -31.28 19.67
C CYS A 272 -4.35 -31.89 20.99
N ARG A 273 -5.29 -32.37 21.81
CA ARG A 273 -5.04 -33.26 22.94
C ARG A 273 -5.40 -34.69 22.59
N VAL A 274 -4.45 -35.60 22.79
CA VAL A 274 -4.64 -37.05 22.66
C VAL A 274 -4.77 -37.66 24.04
N TYR A 275 -5.92 -38.26 24.32
CA TYR A 275 -6.23 -38.91 25.58
C TYR A 275 -6.02 -40.42 25.44
N LEU A 276 -5.35 -41.03 26.41
CA LEU A 276 -5.04 -42.46 26.41
C LEU A 276 -5.75 -43.15 27.58
N SER A 277 -6.39 -44.28 27.30
CA SER A 277 -7.05 -45.14 28.30
C SER A 277 -6.54 -46.59 28.21
N PRO A 278 -6.68 -47.39 29.28
CA PRO A 278 -6.37 -48.81 29.22
C PRO A 278 -7.24 -49.53 28.20
N GLN A 279 -6.62 -50.33 27.33
CA GLN A 279 -7.31 -51.04 26.26
C GLN A 279 -8.20 -52.14 26.85
N LEU A 280 -9.50 -52.07 26.57
CA LEU A 280 -10.49 -52.97 27.15
C LEU A 280 -10.19 -54.45 26.80
N GLY A 281 -9.80 -55.23 27.81
CA GLY A 281 -9.45 -56.65 27.65
C GLY A 281 -8.03 -56.93 27.16
N GLY A 282 -7.16 -55.91 27.08
CA GLY A 282 -5.77 -56.03 26.66
C GLY A 282 -4.78 -56.23 27.82
N GLU A 283 -4.67 -57.45 28.37
CA GLU A 283 -3.57 -57.78 29.28
C GLU A 283 -2.26 -58.05 28.49
N ALA A 284 -1.19 -57.33 28.82
CA ALA A 284 0.17 -57.58 28.31
C ALA A 284 0.94 -58.63 29.14
N GLY A 285 0.30 -59.16 30.19
CA GLY A 285 0.94 -60.02 31.20
C GLY A 285 1.56 -59.22 32.35
N PHE A 286 1.98 -59.93 33.41
CA PHE A 286 2.58 -59.34 34.63
C PHE A 286 1.72 -58.27 35.35
N GLY A 287 0.41 -58.20 35.07
CA GLY A 287 -0.48 -57.16 35.60
C GLY A 287 -0.35 -55.80 34.88
N LEU A 288 0.21 -55.79 33.67
CA LEU A 288 0.30 -54.63 32.79
C LEU A 288 -0.82 -54.69 31.73
N GLU A 289 -1.40 -53.54 31.43
CA GLU A 289 -2.48 -53.37 30.43
C GLU A 289 -1.96 -52.56 29.25
N TYR A 290 -2.32 -52.94 28.02
CA TYR A 290 -2.06 -52.12 26.84
C TYR A 290 -2.80 -50.78 26.94
N LYS A 291 -2.25 -49.72 26.36
CA LYS A 291 -2.92 -48.42 26.24
C LYS A 291 -3.43 -48.23 24.82
N SER A 292 -4.55 -47.53 24.68
CA SER A 292 -5.15 -47.14 23.40
C SER A 292 -5.61 -45.69 23.42
N ILE A 293 -5.76 -45.09 22.24
CA ILE A 293 -6.37 -43.76 22.09
C ILE A 293 -7.84 -43.84 22.49
N ASP A 294 -8.22 -43.03 23.46
CA ASP A 294 -9.58 -42.89 23.98
C ASP A 294 -10.37 -41.88 23.12
N LYS A 295 -9.78 -40.69 22.95
CA LYS A 295 -10.27 -39.60 22.10
C LYS A 295 -9.13 -38.68 21.67
N VAL A 296 -9.35 -37.97 20.57
CA VAL A 296 -8.51 -36.86 20.11
C VAL A 296 -9.40 -35.62 20.06
N GLU A 297 -8.98 -34.54 20.71
CA GLU A 297 -9.71 -33.27 20.73
C GLU A 297 -8.85 -32.18 20.10
N LEU A 298 -9.27 -31.67 18.94
CA LEU A 298 -8.66 -30.49 18.31
C LEU A 298 -8.84 -29.28 19.24
N LEU A 299 -7.83 -28.41 19.32
CA LEU A 299 -7.90 -27.20 20.11
C LEU A 299 -8.80 -26.16 19.42
N ALA A 300 -9.58 -25.42 20.21
CA ALA A 300 -10.50 -24.40 19.72
C ALA A 300 -9.76 -23.35 18.88
N ASP A 301 -8.65 -22.83 19.39
CA ASP A 301 -7.84 -21.79 18.75
C ASP A 301 -7.22 -22.25 17.41
N PHE A 302 -7.09 -23.57 17.20
CA PHE A 302 -6.61 -24.15 15.93
C PHE A 302 -7.74 -24.28 14.88
N ILE A 303 -8.94 -24.69 15.28
CA ILE A 303 -10.09 -24.90 14.37
C ILE A 303 -10.99 -23.68 14.22
N ASN A 304 -10.77 -22.67 15.06
CA ASN A 304 -11.52 -21.42 15.16
C ASN A 304 -10.58 -20.30 15.66
N PRO A 305 -9.52 -19.95 14.91
CA PRO A 305 -8.64 -18.83 15.24
C PRO A 305 -9.42 -17.51 15.31
N GLU A 306 -8.92 -16.54 16.07
CA GLU A 306 -9.54 -15.21 16.14
C GLU A 306 -9.32 -14.46 14.81
N PRO A 307 -10.38 -13.85 14.23
CA PRO A 307 -10.21 -13.02 13.04
C PRO A 307 -9.58 -11.68 13.39
N ARG A 308 -8.94 -11.09 12.38
CA ARG A 308 -8.37 -9.73 12.39
C ARG A 308 -9.19 -8.80 11.49
N THR A 309 -8.87 -7.51 11.57
CA THR A 309 -9.42 -6.46 10.72
C THR A 309 -8.32 -5.95 9.80
N LEU A 310 -8.59 -5.87 8.49
CA LEU A 310 -7.74 -5.14 7.56
C LEU A 310 -8.05 -3.64 7.64
N SER A 311 -7.03 -2.79 7.68
CA SER A 311 -7.14 -1.34 7.49
C SER A 311 -6.43 -0.93 6.21
N ILE A 312 -7.20 -0.53 5.19
CA ILE A 312 -6.64 -0.14 3.87
C ILE A 312 -6.90 1.35 3.65
N THR A 313 -5.84 2.14 3.39
CA THR A 313 -5.96 3.55 2.98
C THR A 313 -5.56 3.70 1.51
N ALA A 314 -6.39 4.37 0.72
CA ALA A 314 -6.18 4.56 -0.72
C ALA A 314 -6.79 5.89 -1.20
N PRO A 315 -6.47 6.36 -2.42
CA PRO A 315 -7.14 7.51 -3.02
C PRO A 315 -8.66 7.38 -3.04
N ALA A 316 -9.38 8.49 -2.86
CA ALA A 316 -10.83 8.48 -2.69
C ALA A 316 -11.62 8.07 -3.95
N ASP A 317 -10.99 8.12 -5.12
CA ASP A 317 -11.49 7.66 -6.41
C ASP A 317 -11.02 6.24 -6.78
N ALA A 318 -10.10 5.66 -6.00
CA ALA A 318 -9.51 4.36 -6.29
C ALA A 318 -10.48 3.19 -6.02
N THR A 319 -10.40 2.19 -6.90
CA THR A 319 -11.06 0.89 -6.71
C THR A 319 -10.15 -0.03 -5.90
N VAL A 320 -10.48 -0.24 -4.63
CA VAL A 320 -9.77 -1.20 -3.75
C VAL A 320 -10.30 -2.62 -3.96
N THR A 321 -9.39 -3.60 -3.90
CA THR A 321 -9.69 -5.03 -4.03
C THR A 321 -8.96 -5.84 -2.96
N VAL A 322 -9.60 -6.91 -2.48
CA VAL A 322 -9.00 -7.93 -1.60
C VAL A 322 -9.28 -9.30 -2.22
N ASN A 323 -8.23 -10.10 -2.44
CA ASN A 323 -8.27 -11.36 -3.18
C ASN A 323 -8.96 -11.23 -4.56
N GLY A 324 -8.76 -10.09 -5.23
CA GLY A 324 -9.37 -9.76 -6.53
C GLY A 324 -10.86 -9.40 -6.49
N ILE A 325 -11.48 -9.30 -5.31
CA ILE A 325 -12.87 -8.88 -5.12
C ILE A 325 -12.90 -7.41 -4.71
N THR A 326 -13.68 -6.59 -5.43
CA THR A 326 -13.83 -5.16 -5.14
C THR A 326 -14.46 -4.92 -3.77
N VAL A 327 -13.81 -4.10 -2.96
CA VAL A 327 -14.31 -3.69 -1.64
C VAL A 327 -15.42 -2.67 -1.84
N SER A 328 -16.58 -2.92 -1.20
CA SER A 328 -17.74 -2.05 -1.31
C SER A 328 -17.69 -0.88 -0.32
N GLU A 329 -18.49 0.15 -0.57
CA GLU A 329 -18.55 1.35 0.29
C GLU A 329 -19.04 1.05 1.72
N SER A 330 -19.64 -0.11 2.00
CA SER A 330 -20.05 -0.48 3.36
C SER A 330 -18.89 -0.78 4.31
N TYR A 331 -17.67 -0.93 3.79
CA TYR A 331 -16.45 -1.07 4.59
C TYR A 331 -15.69 0.25 4.77
N ILE A 332 -16.17 1.38 4.20
CA ILE A 332 -15.55 2.69 4.43
C ILE A 332 -15.68 3.03 5.92
N SER A 333 -14.54 3.33 6.53
CA SER A 333 -14.47 3.68 7.95
C SER A 333 -15.09 5.06 8.21
N SER A 334 -15.66 5.23 9.40
CA SER A 334 -16.01 6.55 9.94
C SER A 334 -14.81 7.28 10.55
N GLU A 335 -13.68 6.59 10.75
CA GLU A 335 -12.43 7.20 11.17
C GLU A 335 -11.76 7.91 9.98
N ALA A 336 -11.13 9.05 10.24
CA ALA A 336 -10.38 9.75 9.20
C ALA A 336 -9.22 8.87 8.67
N PRO A 337 -8.92 8.93 7.36
CA PRO A 337 -7.73 8.29 6.81
C PRO A 337 -6.47 8.92 7.41
N ASP A 338 -5.38 8.15 7.45
CA ASP A 338 -4.08 8.68 7.85
C ASP A 338 -3.54 9.56 6.71
N ALA A 339 -3.54 10.88 6.93
CA ALA A 339 -3.10 11.87 5.96
C ALA A 339 -1.56 11.97 5.84
N SER A 340 -0.79 11.17 6.59
CA SER A 340 0.69 11.21 6.52
C SER A 340 1.28 10.69 5.20
N CYS A 341 0.48 10.06 4.33
CA CYS A 341 0.85 9.72 2.94
C CYS A 341 0.47 10.81 1.92
N LEU A 342 -0.14 11.92 2.34
CA LEU A 342 -0.39 13.07 1.46
C LEU A 342 0.88 13.92 1.25
N PRO A 343 1.00 14.61 0.10
CA PRO A 343 2.03 15.63 -0.10
C PRO A 343 2.03 16.69 1.01
N GLU A 344 3.20 17.28 1.28
CA GLU A 344 3.38 18.21 2.40
C GLU A 344 2.38 19.38 2.41
N LEU A 345 2.13 19.96 1.22
CA LEU A 345 1.20 21.08 1.01
C LEU A 345 -0.28 20.66 1.01
N GLU A 346 -0.59 19.37 1.12
CA GLU A 346 -1.96 18.83 1.07
C GLU A 346 -2.30 17.94 2.28
N GLN A 347 -1.51 17.97 3.36
CA GLN A 347 -1.75 17.17 4.59
C GLN A 347 -3.15 17.38 5.22
N ASN A 348 -3.81 18.51 4.96
CA ASN A 348 -5.16 18.80 5.44
C ASN A 348 -6.27 18.24 4.51
N ALA A 349 -5.93 17.83 3.29
CA ALA A 349 -6.86 17.37 2.25
C ALA A 349 -7.24 15.88 2.40
N ALA A 350 -7.66 15.48 3.61
CA ALA A 350 -8.02 14.10 3.92
C ALA A 350 -9.17 13.54 3.05
N GLU A 351 -9.95 14.40 2.40
CA GLU A 351 -10.97 14.05 1.40
C GLU A 351 -10.42 13.43 0.10
N LEU A 352 -9.12 13.58 -0.17
CA LEU A 352 -8.42 12.87 -1.25
C LEU A 352 -8.22 11.39 -0.96
N LEU A 353 -8.46 10.93 0.28
CA LEU A 353 -8.26 9.55 0.71
C LEU A 353 -9.56 8.91 1.22
N ARG A 354 -9.62 7.58 1.14
CA ARG A 354 -10.59 6.74 1.83
C ARG A 354 -9.86 5.68 2.65
N ARG A 355 -10.38 5.42 3.84
CA ARG A 355 -9.97 4.28 4.67
C ARG A 355 -11.08 3.23 4.69
N TYR A 356 -10.70 1.97 4.51
CA TYR A 356 -11.57 0.80 4.58
C TYR A 356 -11.16 -0.07 5.76
N ASP A 357 -12.09 -0.36 6.67
CA ASP A 357 -11.90 -1.31 7.76
C ASP A 357 -12.70 -2.59 7.46
N ILE A 358 -12.01 -3.70 7.14
CA ILE A 358 -12.62 -4.97 6.75
C ILE A 358 -12.42 -6.00 7.88
N PRO A 359 -13.39 -6.19 8.78
CA PRO A 359 -13.30 -7.16 9.88
C PRO A 359 -13.55 -8.58 9.39
N GLY A 360 -13.08 -9.58 10.16
CA GLY A 360 -13.44 -10.98 9.93
C GLY A 360 -12.50 -11.74 9.00
N ILE A 361 -11.30 -11.21 8.74
CA ILE A 361 -10.28 -11.86 7.91
C ILE A 361 -9.49 -12.84 8.77
N TYR A 362 -9.18 -14.04 8.25
CA TYR A 362 -8.46 -15.09 8.98
C TYR A 362 -7.13 -15.47 8.32
N GLY A 363 -7.08 -15.48 6.98
CA GLY A 363 -5.91 -15.89 6.21
C GLY A 363 -5.01 -14.75 5.76
N THR A 364 -4.05 -15.10 4.90
CA THR A 364 -3.34 -14.14 4.06
C THR A 364 -4.23 -13.68 2.91
N VAL A 365 -4.05 -12.42 2.50
CA VAL A 365 -4.85 -11.79 1.45
C VAL A 365 -3.97 -11.02 0.47
N GLU A 366 -4.35 -11.01 -0.80
CA GLU A 366 -3.79 -10.13 -1.81
C GLU A 366 -4.58 -8.81 -1.82
N ILE A 367 -3.95 -7.71 -1.39
CA ILE A 367 -4.55 -6.37 -1.39
C ILE A 367 -4.05 -5.61 -2.62
N GLY A 368 -4.97 -5.02 -3.39
CA GLY A 368 -4.64 -4.21 -4.55
C GLY A 368 -5.58 -3.01 -4.70
N ALA A 369 -5.09 -1.94 -5.31
CA ALA A 369 -5.90 -0.78 -5.67
C ALA A 369 -5.62 -0.34 -7.11
N SER A 370 -6.62 0.27 -7.75
CA SER A 370 -6.49 0.89 -9.07
C SER A 370 -7.05 2.30 -9.06
N SER A 371 -6.45 3.23 -9.81
CA SER A 371 -6.96 4.60 -10.00
C SER A 371 -8.31 4.61 -10.73
N ALA A 372 -8.97 5.78 -10.80
CA ALA A 372 -10.19 5.95 -11.60
C ALA A 372 -9.98 5.60 -13.11
N ASP A 373 -8.78 5.79 -13.64
CA ASP A 373 -8.40 5.42 -15.02
C ASP A 373 -8.10 3.91 -15.18
N GLY A 374 -8.08 3.15 -14.08
CA GLY A 374 -7.82 1.71 -14.07
C GLY A 374 -6.34 1.32 -14.05
N GLU A 375 -5.43 2.26 -13.80
CA GLU A 375 -4.01 1.95 -13.59
C GLU A 375 -3.80 1.30 -12.21
N VAL A 376 -2.92 0.31 -12.11
CA VAL A 376 -2.66 -0.40 -10.84
C VAL A 376 -1.76 0.47 -9.96
N LEU A 377 -2.25 0.81 -8.77
CA LEU A 377 -1.50 1.57 -7.77
C LEU A 377 -0.51 0.67 -7.03
N THR A 378 0.66 1.21 -6.71
CA THR A 378 1.65 0.54 -5.85
C THR A 378 1.42 0.95 -4.40
N ALA A 379 1.37 -0.02 -3.49
CA ALA A 379 1.30 0.27 -2.06
C ALA A 379 2.65 0.79 -1.55
N GLU A 380 2.64 1.87 -0.77
CA GLU A 380 3.83 2.38 -0.06
C GLU A 380 4.20 1.46 1.11
N SER A 381 3.18 0.96 1.81
CA SER A 381 3.29 -0.07 2.83
C SER A 381 2.20 -1.11 2.64
N SER A 382 2.54 -2.38 2.80
CA SER A 382 1.60 -3.49 2.82
C SER A 382 2.14 -4.55 3.78
N ASP A 383 1.32 -4.97 4.72
CA ASP A 383 1.62 -6.01 5.70
C ASP A 383 0.41 -6.93 5.90
N GLU A 384 0.44 -7.80 6.92
CA GLU A 384 -0.70 -8.67 7.18
C GLU A 384 -1.98 -7.87 7.50
N ASN A 385 -1.88 -6.74 8.22
CA ASN A 385 -2.99 -5.96 8.75
C ASN A 385 -3.55 -4.92 7.78
N GLY A 386 -2.93 -4.68 6.62
CA GLY A 386 -3.47 -3.75 5.65
C GLY A 386 -2.50 -3.25 4.60
N ALA A 387 -2.89 -2.17 3.93
CA ALA A 387 -2.05 -1.49 2.95
C ALA A 387 -2.35 0.01 2.90
N VAL A 388 -1.36 0.79 2.51
CA VAL A 388 -1.47 2.23 2.20
C VAL A 388 -1.04 2.44 0.76
N PHE A 389 -1.91 3.03 -0.04
CA PHE A 389 -1.64 3.43 -1.42
C PHE A 389 -1.54 4.94 -1.50
N ALA A 390 -0.45 5.44 -2.09
CA ALA A 390 -0.27 6.86 -2.37
C ALA A 390 -1.28 7.36 -3.43
N LEU A 391 -1.44 8.68 -3.47
CA LEU A 391 -1.97 9.37 -4.64
C LEU A 391 -1.00 9.23 -5.84
N ALA A 392 -1.51 9.51 -7.03
CA ALA A 392 -0.65 9.77 -8.19
C ALA A 392 0.10 11.12 -8.02
N GLU A 393 0.89 11.53 -9.00
CA GLU A 393 1.34 12.93 -9.04
C GLU A 393 0.13 13.82 -9.38
N GLY A 394 -0.09 14.88 -8.60
CA GLY A 394 -1.09 15.88 -8.90
C GLY A 394 -0.77 16.62 -10.21
N THR A 395 -1.79 17.27 -10.79
CA THR A 395 -1.68 17.87 -12.13
C THR A 395 -1.82 19.39 -12.14
N LEU A 396 -2.18 19.98 -11.00
CA LEU A 396 -2.33 21.42 -10.87
C LEU A 396 -0.98 22.08 -10.58
N SER A 397 -0.80 23.27 -11.14
CA SER A 397 0.40 24.10 -11.03
C SER A 397 -0.03 25.54 -10.85
N TYR A 398 0.56 26.22 -9.87
CA TYR A 398 0.25 27.58 -9.49
C TYR A 398 1.52 28.42 -9.39
N THR A 399 1.44 29.65 -9.88
CA THR A 399 2.49 30.66 -9.72
C THR A 399 1.96 31.81 -8.87
N VAL A 400 2.67 32.13 -7.79
CA VAL A 400 2.37 33.24 -6.89
C VAL A 400 3.45 34.30 -7.02
N TYR A 401 3.06 35.54 -7.28
CA TYR A 401 3.98 36.69 -7.31
C TYR A 401 3.82 37.51 -6.04
N ALA A 402 4.90 37.61 -5.27
CA ALA A 402 4.91 38.32 -4.00
C ALA A 402 6.08 39.32 -3.92
N PRO A 403 6.01 40.38 -3.10
CA PRO A 403 7.15 41.27 -2.88
C PRO A 403 8.37 40.50 -2.33
N GLU A 404 9.58 40.98 -2.61
CA GLU A 404 10.81 40.38 -2.07
C GLU A 404 10.77 40.33 -0.53
N GLY A 405 11.03 39.15 0.05
CA GLY A 405 10.98 38.90 1.49
C GLY A 405 9.59 38.65 2.09
N ALA A 406 8.53 38.65 1.28
CA ALA A 406 7.21 38.19 1.74
C ALA A 406 7.21 36.68 2.05
N VAL A 407 6.38 36.28 3.02
CA VAL A 407 6.12 34.88 3.36
C VAL A 407 4.90 34.41 2.57
N VAL A 408 5.10 33.49 1.63
CA VAL A 408 4.02 32.81 0.89
C VAL A 408 3.68 31.51 1.61
N SER A 409 2.39 31.21 1.77
CA SER A 409 1.92 29.94 2.31
C SER A 409 0.82 29.34 1.45
N ILE A 410 0.84 28.01 1.33
CA ILE A 410 -0.13 27.20 0.58
C ILE A 410 -0.81 26.25 1.56
N ASN A 411 -2.15 26.29 1.63
CA ASN A 411 -2.96 25.46 2.54
C ASN A 411 -2.50 25.54 4.02
N GLY A 412 -1.96 26.70 4.41
CA GLY A 412 -1.40 26.96 5.75
C GLY A 412 0.06 26.54 5.97
N VAL A 413 0.76 26.03 4.96
CA VAL A 413 2.19 25.67 5.01
C VAL A 413 3.04 26.78 4.38
N GLU A 414 3.96 27.37 5.15
CA GLU A 414 4.93 28.37 4.66
C GLU A 414 5.89 27.74 3.63
N LEU A 415 6.02 28.34 2.45
CA LEU A 415 6.94 27.90 1.40
C LEU A 415 8.38 28.31 1.73
N ASP A 416 9.35 27.46 1.37
CA ASP A 416 10.78 27.74 1.49
C ASP A 416 11.44 28.13 0.15
N GLU A 417 12.73 28.47 0.19
CA GLU A 417 13.50 28.90 -0.99
C GLU A 417 13.53 27.88 -2.15
N SER A 418 13.12 26.62 -1.95
CA SER A 418 13.07 25.62 -3.02
C SER A 418 11.94 25.86 -4.04
N TYR A 419 10.90 26.60 -3.64
CA TYR A 419 9.77 26.98 -4.51
C TYR A 419 10.01 28.30 -5.28
N LEU A 420 11.09 29.02 -5.00
CA LEU A 420 11.46 30.24 -5.74
C LEU A 420 12.05 29.89 -7.11
N THR A 421 11.47 30.43 -8.18
CA THR A 421 12.01 30.22 -9.54
C THR A 421 13.25 31.08 -9.82
N GLY A 422 13.45 32.14 -9.03
CA GLY A 422 14.42 33.20 -9.29
C GLY A 422 13.99 34.19 -10.39
N GLU A 423 12.77 34.06 -10.92
CA GLU A 423 12.16 35.04 -11.81
C GLU A 423 11.62 36.23 -11.02
N THR A 424 11.89 37.44 -11.52
CA THR A 424 11.34 38.69 -11.01
C THR A 424 10.52 39.37 -12.09
N VAL A 425 9.24 39.66 -11.80
CA VAL A 425 8.36 40.39 -12.71
C VAL A 425 8.08 41.79 -12.14
N THR A 426 8.25 42.80 -12.98
CA THR A 426 7.79 44.16 -12.70
C THR A 426 6.30 44.25 -13.02
N ALA A 427 5.48 44.66 -12.05
CA ALA A 427 4.03 44.69 -12.25
C ALA A 427 3.62 45.61 -13.42
N SER A 428 2.83 45.07 -14.35
CA SER A 428 2.55 45.67 -15.67
C SER A 428 1.71 46.96 -15.62
N PHE A 429 1.06 47.25 -14.51
CA PHE A 429 0.11 48.37 -14.38
C PHE A 429 0.74 49.77 -14.44
N LEU A 430 2.08 49.90 -14.40
CA LEU A 430 2.78 51.16 -14.68
C LEU A 430 3.44 51.22 -16.06
N ALA A 431 3.14 50.29 -16.97
CA ALA A 431 3.63 50.36 -18.35
C ALA A 431 3.19 51.68 -19.03
N GLY A 432 4.15 52.43 -19.57
CA GLY A 432 3.94 53.78 -20.11
C GLY A 432 3.86 54.91 -19.08
N LEU A 433 3.97 54.61 -17.77
CA LEU A 433 3.96 55.57 -16.65
C LEU A 433 5.29 55.62 -15.89
N GLU A 434 6.36 55.01 -16.42
CA GLU A 434 7.68 54.84 -15.78
C GLU A 434 8.41 56.16 -15.48
N SER A 435 7.92 57.28 -16.05
CA SER A 435 8.42 58.63 -15.76
C SER A 435 7.80 59.28 -14.52
N TYR A 436 6.75 58.68 -13.94
CA TYR A 436 6.03 59.19 -12.76
C TYR A 436 6.24 58.33 -11.51
N GLY A 437 6.55 57.04 -11.67
CA GLY A 437 6.76 56.08 -10.59
C GLY A 437 7.50 54.82 -11.04
N THR A 438 7.75 53.93 -10.10
CA THR A 438 8.40 52.62 -10.29
C THR A 438 7.50 51.55 -9.69
N ALA A 439 7.19 50.50 -10.46
CA ALA A 439 6.34 49.42 -10.00
C ALA A 439 7.14 48.51 -9.06
N PRO A 440 6.48 47.83 -8.11
CA PRO A 440 7.15 46.82 -7.30
C PRO A 440 7.69 45.71 -8.20
N GLU A 441 8.91 45.26 -7.89
CA GLU A 441 9.43 43.99 -8.38
C GLU A 441 8.85 42.88 -7.49
N LEU A 442 8.26 41.87 -8.11
CA LEU A 442 7.66 40.71 -7.45
C LEU A 442 8.48 39.46 -7.81
N VAL A 443 8.79 38.65 -6.81
CA VAL A 443 9.44 37.35 -6.98
C VAL A 443 8.40 36.27 -7.25
N ALA A 444 8.70 35.35 -8.17
CA ALA A 444 7.80 34.25 -8.52
C ALA A 444 8.09 33.00 -7.68
N TRP A 445 7.03 32.46 -7.09
CA TRP A 445 7.00 31.17 -6.40
C TRP A 445 6.19 30.20 -7.26
N GLN A 446 6.73 29.04 -7.57
CA GLN A 446 6.06 28.02 -8.38
C GLN A 446 5.79 26.78 -7.52
N VAL A 447 4.54 26.32 -7.55
CA VAL A 447 4.09 25.12 -6.84
C VAL A 447 3.42 24.21 -7.85
N ASP A 448 4.00 23.03 -8.06
CA ASP A 448 3.52 22.01 -9.00
C ASP A 448 3.07 20.76 -8.24
N GLY A 449 2.21 19.95 -8.85
CA GLY A 449 1.88 18.61 -8.36
C GLY A 449 0.73 18.57 -7.34
N LEU A 450 -0.10 19.62 -7.28
CA LEU A 450 -1.28 19.65 -6.41
C LEU A 450 -2.47 18.88 -7.03
N HIS A 451 -3.31 18.33 -6.17
CA HIS A 451 -4.54 17.60 -6.50
C HIS A 451 -5.78 18.50 -6.40
N LEU A 452 -5.77 19.43 -5.45
CA LEU A 452 -6.84 20.41 -5.24
C LEU A 452 -6.37 21.84 -5.50
N GLU A 453 -7.33 22.72 -5.72
CA GLU A 453 -7.08 24.16 -5.75
C GLU A 453 -6.63 24.65 -4.36
N PRO A 454 -5.46 25.31 -4.23
CA PRO A 454 -4.89 25.68 -2.96
C PRO A 454 -5.47 26.98 -2.39
N GLU A 455 -5.58 27.04 -1.06
CA GLU A 455 -5.67 28.31 -0.35
C GLU A 455 -4.30 29.00 -0.35
N VAL A 456 -4.16 30.08 -1.13
CA VAL A 456 -2.95 30.90 -1.19
C VAL A 456 -3.04 32.05 -0.19
N THR A 457 -2.08 32.16 0.72
CA THR A 457 -1.95 33.31 1.63
C THR A 457 -0.55 33.90 1.54
N VAL A 458 -0.43 35.22 1.65
CA VAL A 458 0.86 35.92 1.57
C VAL A 458 0.92 37.02 2.62
N THR A 459 2.00 37.07 3.39
CA THR A 459 2.24 38.04 4.47
C THR A 459 3.50 38.86 4.17
N ALA A 460 3.51 40.15 4.52
CA ALA A 460 4.68 40.99 4.32
C ALA A 460 5.87 40.58 5.23
N ALA A 461 7.09 40.93 4.83
CA ALA A 461 8.32 40.65 5.58
C ALA A 461 8.35 41.19 7.03
N ASP A 462 7.53 42.21 7.32
CA ASP A 462 7.38 42.85 8.63
C ASP A 462 6.13 42.38 9.41
N GLY A 463 5.36 41.43 8.86
CA GLY A 463 4.11 40.94 9.43
C GLY A 463 2.90 41.85 9.21
N SER A 464 3.00 42.86 8.35
CA SER A 464 1.84 43.68 7.93
C SER A 464 0.97 42.95 6.91
N GLU A 465 -0.32 43.32 6.88
CA GLU A 465 -1.26 42.86 5.85
C GLU A 465 -0.83 43.44 4.49
N LEU A 466 -0.61 42.56 3.52
CA LEU A 466 -0.37 42.96 2.14
C LEU A 466 -1.63 43.55 1.52
N GLY A 467 -1.45 44.36 0.47
CA GLY A 467 -2.53 44.87 -0.34
C GLY A 467 -3.34 43.75 -0.98
N ALA A 468 -4.65 43.95 -1.11
CA ALA A 468 -5.57 42.99 -1.72
C ALA A 468 -5.00 42.42 -3.04
N PRO A 469 -4.93 41.08 -3.18
CA PRO A 469 -4.33 40.46 -4.35
C PRO A 469 -5.11 40.81 -5.61
N TYR A 470 -4.41 40.82 -6.75
CA TYR A 470 -5.05 40.83 -8.05
C TYR A 470 -4.63 39.57 -8.81
N ALA A 471 -5.59 38.91 -9.46
CA ALA A 471 -5.32 37.76 -10.30
C ALA A 471 -5.18 38.19 -11.77
N GLN A 472 -4.18 37.70 -12.49
CA GLN A 472 -4.11 37.85 -13.94
C GLN A 472 -3.74 36.52 -14.58
N ASP A 473 -4.52 36.03 -15.55
CA ASP A 473 -4.25 34.77 -16.26
C ASP A 473 -4.04 33.53 -15.34
N GLY A 474 -4.77 33.46 -14.22
CA GLY A 474 -4.67 32.37 -13.23
C GLY A 474 -3.54 32.53 -12.21
N VAL A 475 -2.89 33.69 -12.18
CA VAL A 475 -1.73 33.99 -11.34
C VAL A 475 -2.10 34.99 -10.25
N THR A 476 -1.90 34.66 -8.97
CA THR A 476 -2.12 35.56 -7.84
C THR A 476 -0.91 36.48 -7.63
N ALA A 477 -1.12 37.80 -7.72
CA ALA A 477 -0.11 38.82 -7.42
C ALA A 477 -0.50 39.63 -6.17
N CYS A 478 0.35 39.60 -5.15
CA CYS A 478 0.16 40.37 -3.92
C CYS A 478 0.95 41.68 -3.97
N LEU A 479 0.33 42.77 -3.51
CA LEU A 479 0.92 44.11 -3.52
C LEU A 479 1.38 44.54 -2.12
N PRO A 480 2.28 45.53 -2.01
CA PRO A 480 2.67 46.12 -0.71
C PRO A 480 1.45 46.60 0.11
N ALA A 481 1.63 46.77 1.42
CA ALA A 481 0.58 47.22 2.33
C ALA A 481 0.04 48.63 2.00
N SER A 482 -1.24 48.88 2.32
CA SER A 482 -1.91 50.18 2.15
C SER A 482 -1.30 51.27 3.03
N ASP A 483 -0.99 52.43 2.45
CA ASP A 483 -0.62 53.64 3.19
C ASP A 483 -1.89 54.34 3.69
N ALA A 484 -2.11 54.28 5.01
CA ALA A 484 -3.29 54.83 5.66
C ALA A 484 -3.39 56.37 5.59
N GLU A 485 -2.28 57.10 5.47
CA GLU A 485 -2.31 58.57 5.29
C GLU A 485 -2.72 58.92 3.85
N LEU A 486 -2.19 58.19 2.87
CA LEU A 486 -2.58 58.31 1.47
C LEU A 486 -4.06 57.93 1.25
N GLU A 487 -4.51 56.82 1.84
CA GLU A 487 -5.91 56.40 1.78
C GLU A 487 -6.83 57.50 2.34
N ALA A 488 -6.56 57.98 3.56
CA ALA A 488 -7.34 59.05 4.17
C ALA A 488 -7.33 60.36 3.34
N ALA A 489 -6.28 60.60 2.54
CA ALA A 489 -6.14 61.78 1.69
C ALA A 489 -6.77 61.64 0.29
N GLN A 490 -6.90 60.42 -0.26
CA GLN A 490 -7.31 60.21 -1.65
C GLN A 490 -8.56 59.34 -1.84
N LYS A 491 -9.04 58.60 -0.83
CA LYS A 491 -10.16 57.64 -0.97
C LYS A 491 -11.41 58.25 -1.61
N GLU A 492 -11.89 59.41 -1.12
CA GLU A 492 -13.06 60.10 -1.68
C GLU A 492 -12.84 60.54 -3.15
N TYR A 493 -11.62 60.93 -3.52
CA TYR A 493 -11.29 61.34 -4.89
C TYR A 493 -11.20 60.13 -5.84
N SER A 494 -10.54 59.05 -5.41
CA SER A 494 -10.46 57.80 -6.17
C SER A 494 -11.83 57.15 -6.35
N GLU A 495 -12.66 57.10 -5.30
CA GLU A 495 -14.03 56.58 -5.34
C GLU A 495 -14.93 57.43 -6.25
N GLY A 496 -14.78 58.76 -6.18
CA GLY A 496 -15.47 59.71 -7.06
C GLY A 496 -15.11 59.53 -8.54
N PHE A 497 -13.86 59.20 -8.85
CA PHE A 497 -13.45 58.84 -10.20
C PHE A 497 -13.99 57.45 -10.61
N PHE A 498 -13.82 56.42 -9.77
CA PHE A 498 -14.26 55.05 -10.06
C PHE A 498 -15.76 54.98 -10.44
N LYS A 499 -16.63 55.67 -9.69
CA LYS A 499 -18.07 55.75 -10.00
C LYS A 499 -18.36 56.32 -11.39
N LEU A 500 -17.56 57.29 -11.86
CA LEU A 500 -17.71 57.87 -13.19
C LEU A 500 -17.13 56.98 -14.28
N TYR A 501 -16.07 56.24 -13.96
CA TYR A 501 -15.45 55.24 -14.81
C TYR A 501 -16.40 54.05 -15.07
N ALA A 502 -16.88 53.38 -14.01
CA ALA A 502 -17.82 52.26 -14.08
C ALA A 502 -19.12 52.64 -14.81
N ALA A 503 -19.65 53.85 -14.58
CA ALA A 503 -20.82 54.36 -15.30
C ALA A 503 -20.55 54.60 -16.80
N PHE A 504 -19.32 54.92 -17.20
CA PHE A 504 -18.94 55.05 -18.61
C PHE A 504 -18.78 53.68 -19.28
N GLU A 505 -18.01 52.78 -18.69
CA GLU A 505 -17.71 51.44 -19.23
C GLU A 505 -18.98 50.58 -19.36
N SER A 506 -19.86 50.60 -18.36
CA SER A 506 -21.18 49.95 -18.44
C SER A 506 -22.17 50.60 -19.41
N ASN A 507 -21.86 51.77 -19.99
CA ASN A 507 -22.83 52.63 -20.68
C ASN A 507 -24.11 52.84 -19.83
N LEU A 508 -23.95 53.07 -18.52
CA LEU A 508 -25.04 53.12 -17.54
C LEU A 508 -26.23 53.97 -18.02
N ASN A 509 -27.43 53.37 -17.99
CA ASN A 509 -28.70 53.94 -18.48
C ASN A 509 -28.74 54.34 -19.97
N ASP A 510 -27.92 53.73 -20.84
CA ASP A 510 -27.77 54.06 -22.26
C ASP A 510 -27.33 55.52 -22.51
N LYS A 511 -26.47 56.05 -21.63
CA LYS A 511 -26.08 57.48 -21.60
C LYS A 511 -24.59 57.72 -21.80
N ILE A 512 -23.92 56.94 -22.66
CA ILE A 512 -22.49 57.07 -22.99
C ILE A 512 -21.98 58.52 -23.13
N ASP A 513 -22.73 59.42 -23.79
CA ASP A 513 -22.38 60.85 -23.87
C ASP A 513 -22.33 61.53 -22.51
N THR A 514 -23.37 61.35 -21.68
CA THR A 514 -23.44 61.98 -20.34
C THR A 514 -22.37 61.42 -19.43
N ASN A 515 -22.17 60.10 -19.46
CA ASN A 515 -21.23 59.42 -18.58
C ASN A 515 -19.79 59.81 -18.93
N TYR A 516 -19.45 59.85 -20.23
CA TYR A 516 -18.17 60.37 -20.72
C TYR A 516 -17.94 61.86 -20.38
N TYR A 517 -18.92 62.75 -20.60
CA TYR A 517 -18.77 64.18 -20.29
C TYR A 517 -18.69 64.47 -18.79
N ASN A 518 -19.22 63.61 -17.93
CA ASN A 518 -19.00 63.71 -16.49
C ASN A 518 -17.56 63.30 -16.13
N MET A 519 -17.11 62.14 -16.64
CA MET A 519 -15.78 61.57 -16.40
C MET A 519 -14.63 62.43 -16.96
N ILE A 520 -14.76 62.99 -18.16
CA ILE A 520 -13.65 63.70 -18.86
C ILE A 520 -13.08 64.88 -18.05
N ASN A 521 -13.82 65.45 -17.10
CA ASN A 521 -13.34 66.52 -16.23
C ASN A 521 -12.26 66.05 -15.23
N TYR A 522 -12.17 64.74 -14.97
CA TYR A 522 -11.09 64.12 -14.20
C TYR A 522 -9.86 63.82 -15.07
N LEU A 523 -10.00 63.73 -16.40
CA LEU A 523 -8.95 63.24 -17.30
C LEU A 523 -7.93 64.33 -17.67
N TYR A 524 -6.68 63.93 -17.92
CA TYR A 524 -5.62 64.83 -18.38
C TYR A 524 -5.06 64.39 -19.73
N GLY A 525 -5.22 65.24 -20.75
CA GLY A 525 -5.08 64.88 -22.17
C GLY A 525 -3.74 64.34 -22.67
N THR A 526 -2.71 64.22 -21.83
CA THR A 526 -1.43 63.56 -22.18
C THR A 526 -1.26 62.18 -21.55
N LEU A 527 -2.23 61.70 -20.76
CA LEU A 527 -2.14 60.41 -20.07
C LEU A 527 -2.74 59.26 -20.91
N PRO A 528 -2.21 58.03 -20.79
CA PRO A 528 -2.68 56.84 -21.53
C PRO A 528 -4.19 56.62 -21.47
N LEU A 529 -4.76 56.57 -20.26
CA LEU A 529 -6.20 56.40 -20.02
C LEU A 529 -7.06 57.41 -20.80
N THR A 530 -6.63 58.67 -20.87
CA THR A 530 -7.41 59.71 -21.57
C THR A 530 -7.49 59.45 -23.07
N SER A 531 -6.44 58.85 -23.63
CA SER A 531 -6.41 58.43 -25.04
C SER A 531 -7.26 57.17 -25.27
N ARG A 532 -7.19 56.20 -24.35
CA ARG A 532 -7.99 54.96 -24.35
C ARG A 532 -9.49 55.24 -24.32
N LEU A 533 -9.98 55.86 -23.24
CA LEU A 533 -11.41 56.15 -23.04
C LEU A 533 -11.96 57.12 -24.09
N GLY A 534 -11.14 58.05 -24.59
CA GLY A 534 -11.50 58.92 -25.70
C GLY A 534 -11.72 58.16 -27.02
N SER A 535 -10.95 57.09 -27.24
CA SER A 535 -11.06 56.24 -28.44
C SER A 535 -12.29 55.34 -28.37
N GLU A 536 -12.56 54.73 -27.21
CA GLU A 536 -13.76 53.94 -26.90
C GLU A 536 -15.04 54.75 -27.03
N TYR A 537 -15.06 55.99 -26.51
CA TYR A 537 -16.18 56.94 -26.67
C TYR A 537 -16.45 57.27 -28.14
N ILE A 538 -15.39 57.53 -28.93
CA ILE A 538 -15.51 57.79 -30.37
C ILE A 538 -16.03 56.54 -31.11
N ALA A 539 -15.57 55.35 -30.72
CA ALA A 539 -16.04 54.08 -31.27
C ALA A 539 -17.49 53.74 -30.89
N ARG A 540 -18.03 54.36 -29.81
CA ARG A 540 -19.28 53.98 -29.13
C ARG A 540 -19.24 52.55 -28.60
N THR A 541 -18.06 52.11 -28.19
CA THR A 541 -17.80 50.77 -27.68
C THR A 541 -16.83 50.92 -26.51
N PRO A 542 -17.34 51.19 -25.29
CA PRO A 542 -16.57 50.98 -24.08
C PRO A 542 -16.09 49.53 -24.04
N ALA A 543 -14.90 49.33 -23.49
CA ALA A 543 -14.18 48.07 -23.60
C ALA A 543 -13.67 47.54 -22.26
N GLY A 544 -13.90 48.29 -21.18
CA GLY A 544 -13.56 47.86 -19.83
C GLY A 544 -14.49 46.76 -19.31
N GLY A 545 -13.90 45.84 -18.54
CA GLY A 545 -14.59 44.78 -17.80
C GLY A 545 -15.40 45.27 -16.60
N VAL A 546 -15.17 46.47 -16.08
CA VAL A 546 -15.98 47.05 -14.98
C VAL A 546 -17.36 47.46 -15.50
N THR A 547 -18.29 46.50 -15.51
CA THR A 547 -19.70 46.77 -15.76
C THR A 547 -20.47 46.97 -14.44
N ASP A 548 -21.13 48.12 -14.28
CA ASP A 548 -22.06 48.51 -13.19
C ASP A 548 -23.34 47.62 -13.12
N THR A 549 -23.30 46.45 -13.74
CA THR A 549 -24.33 45.40 -13.75
C THR A 549 -23.76 44.01 -13.40
N GLY A 550 -22.46 43.89 -13.14
CA GLY A 550 -21.75 42.63 -12.80
C GLY A 550 -21.16 42.62 -11.39
N TYR A 551 -21.64 43.51 -10.51
CA TYR A 551 -21.34 43.53 -9.08
C TYR A 551 -22.48 44.23 -8.33
N ASP A 552 -22.72 43.84 -7.08
CA ASP A 552 -23.67 44.50 -6.17
C ASP A 552 -22.97 45.44 -5.18
N SER A 553 -21.68 45.22 -4.93
CA SER A 553 -20.85 46.10 -4.09
C SER A 553 -19.39 46.11 -4.52
N TYR A 554 -18.63 47.09 -4.02
CA TYR A 554 -17.20 47.20 -4.25
C TYR A 554 -16.51 47.84 -3.06
N GLU A 555 -15.20 47.61 -2.93
CA GLU A 555 -14.36 48.23 -1.91
C GLU A 555 -13.10 48.85 -2.53
N LEU A 556 -12.76 50.08 -2.10
CA LEU A 556 -11.48 50.69 -2.42
C LEU A 556 -10.49 50.43 -1.28
N THR A 557 -9.39 49.75 -1.62
CA THR A 557 -8.34 49.32 -0.70
C THR A 557 -6.95 49.63 -1.29
N ASN A 558 -5.90 49.29 -0.54
CA ASN A 558 -4.53 49.21 -1.02
C ASN A 558 -4.01 50.48 -1.72
N PHE A 559 -4.01 51.60 -1.00
CA PHE A 559 -3.51 52.87 -1.48
C PHE A 559 -1.98 52.91 -1.34
N VAL A 560 -1.23 52.83 -2.45
CA VAL A 560 0.23 52.70 -2.42
C VAL A 560 0.90 53.78 -3.28
N TYR A 561 1.95 54.41 -2.73
CA TYR A 561 2.84 55.28 -3.51
C TYR A 561 3.81 54.46 -4.36
N TYR A 562 3.80 54.69 -5.67
CA TYR A 562 4.81 54.18 -6.61
C TYR A 562 5.88 55.25 -6.93
N GLY A 563 5.77 56.45 -6.37
CA GLY A 563 6.75 57.52 -6.46
C GLY A 563 6.20 58.84 -5.92
N GLU A 564 7.02 59.89 -5.81
CA GLU A 564 6.58 61.21 -5.31
C GLU A 564 5.39 61.82 -6.06
N ASN A 565 5.19 61.39 -7.31
CA ASN A 565 4.15 61.88 -8.22
C ASN A 565 3.28 60.74 -8.80
N CYS A 566 3.28 59.55 -8.19
CA CYS A 566 2.45 58.43 -8.61
C CYS A 566 1.95 57.62 -7.41
N TYR A 567 0.65 57.35 -7.37
CA TYR A 567 0.04 56.39 -6.45
C TYR A 567 -0.97 55.52 -7.19
N GLY A 568 -1.33 54.37 -6.63
CA GLY A 568 -2.49 53.61 -7.07
C GLY A 568 -3.39 53.21 -5.91
N CYS A 569 -4.59 52.74 -6.23
CA CYS A 569 -5.48 52.05 -5.30
C CYS A 569 -6.15 50.87 -6.02
N ASN A 570 -6.47 49.82 -5.27
CA ASN A 570 -7.20 48.67 -5.79
C ASN A 570 -8.71 48.85 -5.55
N VAL A 571 -9.52 48.36 -6.50
CA VAL A 571 -10.98 48.27 -6.39
C VAL A 571 -11.36 46.80 -6.50
N SER A 572 -11.85 46.21 -5.41
CA SER A 572 -12.41 44.86 -5.40
C SER A 572 -13.90 44.92 -5.73
N LEU A 573 -14.38 44.08 -6.65
CA LEU A 573 -15.80 43.99 -7.04
C LEU A 573 -16.42 42.71 -6.49
N TYR A 574 -17.64 42.79 -5.97
CA TYR A 574 -18.33 41.67 -5.32
C TYR A 574 -19.75 41.47 -5.84
N GLU A 575 -20.11 40.23 -6.15
CA GLU A 575 -21.47 39.77 -6.50
C GLU A 575 -21.88 38.69 -5.48
N ASP A 576 -23.09 38.78 -4.90
CA ASP A 576 -23.60 37.91 -3.82
C ASP A 576 -22.68 37.71 -2.57
N GLY A 577 -21.59 38.48 -2.47
CA GLY A 577 -20.60 38.41 -1.38
C GLY A 577 -19.27 37.76 -1.76
N GLU A 578 -19.15 37.21 -2.98
CA GLU A 578 -17.91 36.66 -3.54
C GLU A 578 -17.21 37.69 -4.41
N GLN A 579 -15.87 37.71 -4.42
CA GLN A 579 -15.09 38.67 -5.21
C GLN A 579 -14.99 38.18 -6.67
N THR A 580 -15.70 38.85 -7.59
CA THR A 580 -15.75 38.46 -9.01
C THR A 580 -14.64 39.09 -9.85
N GLY A 581 -13.96 40.11 -9.33
CA GLY A 581 -12.85 40.77 -10.01
C GLY A 581 -12.41 42.06 -9.35
N GLY A 582 -11.81 42.94 -10.15
CA GLY A 582 -11.37 44.25 -9.69
C GLY A 582 -10.71 45.11 -10.74
N CYS A 583 -10.23 46.28 -10.31
CA CYS A 583 -9.29 47.08 -11.10
C CYS A 583 -8.32 47.88 -10.23
N ILE A 584 -7.08 48.01 -10.71
CA ILE A 584 -6.07 48.91 -10.15
C ILE A 584 -6.19 50.24 -10.88
N ILE A 585 -6.44 51.32 -10.14
CA ILE A 585 -6.47 52.67 -10.68
C ILE A 585 -5.17 53.38 -10.32
N ILE A 586 -4.43 53.84 -11.34
CA ILE A 586 -3.18 54.57 -11.17
C ILE A 586 -3.44 56.07 -11.35
N PHE A 587 -2.91 56.87 -10.44
CA PHE A 587 -2.98 58.32 -10.44
C PHE A 587 -1.58 58.93 -10.54
N THR A 588 -1.45 59.97 -11.36
CA THR A 588 -0.20 60.74 -11.51
C THR A 588 -0.41 62.20 -11.13
N ARG A 589 0.65 62.83 -10.62
CA ARG A 589 0.62 64.23 -10.20
C ARG A 589 1.13 65.15 -11.30
N ILE A 590 0.27 66.02 -11.81
CA ILE A 590 0.60 66.99 -12.84
C ILE A 590 0.16 68.37 -12.37
N ASN A 591 1.05 69.38 -12.45
CA ASN A 591 0.78 70.75 -12.00
C ASN A 591 0.19 70.83 -10.58
N ALA A 592 0.74 70.03 -9.66
CA ALA A 592 0.32 69.86 -8.27
C ALA A 592 -1.07 69.24 -8.01
N LYS A 593 -1.78 68.80 -9.05
CA LYS A 593 -3.05 68.06 -8.95
C LYS A 593 -2.87 66.59 -9.33
N TRP A 594 -3.68 65.71 -8.75
CA TRP A 594 -3.77 64.31 -9.16
C TRP A 594 -4.72 64.14 -10.34
N TYR A 595 -4.40 63.17 -11.20
CA TYR A 595 -5.17 62.78 -12.37
C TYR A 595 -5.07 61.26 -12.57
N PRO A 596 -6.19 60.54 -12.82
CA PRO A 596 -6.15 59.14 -13.22
C PRO A 596 -5.39 58.99 -14.54
N ALA A 597 -4.49 58.02 -14.59
CA ALA A 597 -3.45 57.86 -15.59
C ALA A 597 -3.56 56.55 -16.36
N GLU A 598 -3.93 55.47 -15.66
CA GLU A 598 -4.36 54.18 -16.23
C GLU A 598 -5.36 53.50 -15.29
N VAL A 599 -6.20 52.61 -15.85
CA VAL A 599 -6.99 51.64 -15.10
C VAL A 599 -6.69 50.27 -15.68
N VAL A 600 -6.25 49.34 -14.83
CA VAL A 600 -5.94 47.95 -15.20
C VAL A 600 -6.91 47.03 -14.50
N GLU A 601 -7.78 46.41 -15.29
CA GLU A 601 -8.86 45.55 -14.81
C GLU A 601 -8.42 44.09 -14.75
N TYR A 602 -9.06 43.33 -13.88
CA TYR A 602 -8.79 41.91 -13.69
C TYR A 602 -10.03 41.15 -13.19
N SER A 603 -10.03 39.84 -13.40
CA SER A 603 -11.07 38.90 -12.95
C SER A 603 -10.42 37.68 -12.32
N PHE A 604 -11.13 37.04 -11.38
CA PHE A 604 -10.76 35.73 -10.85
C PHE A 604 -11.39 34.62 -11.69
#